data_AF-A0A7S2E5Y4-F1
#
_entry.id   AF-A0A7S2E5Y4-F1
#
_cell.length_a   1.000
_cell.length_b   1.000
_cell.length_c   1.000
_cell.angle_alpha   90.00
_cell.angle_beta   90.00
_cell.angle_gamma   90.00
#
_symmetry.space_group_name_H-M   'P 1'
#
loop_
_entity.id
_entity.type
_entity.pdbx_description
1 polymer ?
#
loop_
_entity_poly.entity_id
_entity_poly.type
_entity_poly.pdbx_seq_one_letter_code
_entity_poly.pdbx_strand_id
1 'polypeptide(L)'
;IAVVRYHFERKGYRVHSGLQFGCELVLYADDPDRVHSDFCVHVVRSDTTVDWRMVQTLVRSMPDLHKTLILANVRNKFADEGDGEDDECPYVVDELAIATEHAPFRHKKKQIEVGSQVKKSVAQTTDRK
;
A
#
# COMPACT_ATOMS: atom_id res chain seq x y z
N ILE A 1 12.60 -3.99 0.04
CA ILE A 1 11.51 -3.85 -0.95
C ILE A 1 11.01 -5.21 -1.45
N ALA A 2 11.86 -6.11 -1.97
CA ALA A 2 11.43 -7.43 -2.47
C ALA A 2 10.65 -8.28 -1.45
N VAL A 3 11.10 -8.31 -0.18
CA VAL A 3 10.41 -9.01 0.91
C VAL A 3 8.99 -8.47 1.13
N VAL A 4 8.83 -7.14 1.14
CA VAL A 4 7.53 -6.48 1.32
C VAL A 4 6.60 -6.77 0.15
N ARG A 5 7.13 -6.76 -1.08
CA ARG A 5 6.39 -7.18 -2.28
C ARG A 5 5.86 -8.61 -2.12
N TYR A 6 6.75 -9.55 -1.80
CA TYR A 6 6.38 -10.96 -1.63
C TYR A 6 5.33 -11.16 -0.52
N HIS A 7 5.44 -10.42 0.58
CA HIS A 7 4.46 -10.42 1.67
C HIS A 7 3.05 -10.05 1.19
N PHE A 8 2.92 -8.97 0.42
CA PHE A 8 1.61 -8.54 -0.10
C PHE A 8 1.11 -9.40 -1.26
N GLU A 9 2.00 -9.93 -2.10
CA GLU A 9 1.64 -10.90 -3.14
C GLU A 9 1.07 -12.20 -2.55
N ARG A 10 1.65 -12.70 -1.44
CA ARG A 10 1.11 -13.85 -0.69
C ARG A 10 -0.26 -13.59 -0.07
N LYS A 11 -0.58 -12.33 0.22
CA LYS A 11 -1.92 -11.91 0.67
C LYS A 11 -2.93 -11.76 -0.47
N GLY A 12 -2.51 -11.98 -1.72
CA GLY A 12 -3.37 -11.93 -2.91
C GLY A 12 -3.42 -10.57 -3.61
N TYR A 13 -2.60 -9.60 -3.19
CA TYR A 13 -2.54 -8.30 -3.86
C TYR A 13 -1.62 -8.34 -5.09
N ARG A 14 -1.98 -7.60 -6.14
CA ARG A 14 -1.04 -7.28 -7.22
C ARG A 14 -0.23 -6.05 -6.83
N VAL A 15 1.10 -6.20 -6.81
CA VAL A 15 2.01 -5.16 -6.31
C VAL A 15 2.73 -4.47 -7.47
N HIS A 16 2.62 -3.15 -7.56
CA HIS A 16 3.34 -2.33 -8.55
C HIS A 16 4.20 -1.26 -7.89
N SER A 17 5.00 -0.56 -8.70
CA SER A 17 5.78 0.61 -8.26
C SER A 17 4.85 1.73 -7.81
N GLY A 18 5.09 2.25 -6.61
CA GLY A 18 4.35 3.38 -6.04
C GLY A 18 4.98 4.75 -6.28
N LEU A 19 6.07 4.83 -7.05
CA LEU A 19 6.92 6.02 -7.12
C LEU A 19 6.17 7.29 -7.55
N GLN A 20 5.15 7.14 -8.41
CA GLN A 20 4.28 8.23 -8.86
C GLN A 20 3.48 8.89 -7.72
N PHE A 21 3.30 8.17 -6.61
CA PHE A 21 2.56 8.61 -5.43
C PHE A 21 3.47 8.92 -4.23
N GLY A 22 4.80 8.92 -4.45
CA GLY A 22 5.80 9.17 -3.41
C GLY A 22 6.03 8.00 -2.45
N CYS A 23 5.54 6.80 -2.79
CA CYS A 23 5.70 5.58 -1.98
C CYS A 23 6.49 4.52 -2.76
N GLU A 24 7.00 3.49 -2.09
CA GLU A 24 7.75 2.42 -2.76
C GLU A 24 6.82 1.51 -3.58
N LEU A 25 5.65 1.17 -3.02
CA LEU A 25 4.73 0.21 -3.64
C LEU A 25 3.29 0.70 -3.62
N VAL A 26 2.48 0.17 -4.54
CA VAL A 26 1.02 0.28 -4.53
C VAL A 26 0.39 -1.09 -4.67
N LEU A 27 -0.76 -1.28 -4.04
CA LEU A 27 -1.48 -2.55 -4.02
C LEU A 27 -2.80 -2.42 -4.79
N TYR A 28 -3.04 -3.40 -5.65
CA TYR A 28 -4.31 -3.58 -6.35
C TYR A 28 -5.01 -4.83 -5.84
N ALA A 29 -6.31 -4.73 -5.63
CA ALA A 29 -7.16 -5.85 -5.24
C ALA A 29 -7.40 -6.84 -6.39
N ASP A 30 -7.28 -6.35 -7.63
CA ASP A 30 -7.48 -7.14 -8.87
C ASP A 30 -6.57 -6.57 -9.98
N ASP A 31 -6.81 -6.98 -11.23
CA ASP A 31 -6.04 -6.56 -12.40
C ASP A 31 -5.95 -5.03 -12.54
N PRO A 32 -4.73 -4.47 -12.69
CA PRO A 32 -4.53 -3.02 -12.79
C PRO A 32 -5.22 -2.39 -14.01
N ASP A 33 -5.60 -3.16 -15.04
CA ASP A 33 -6.38 -2.65 -16.17
C ASP A 33 -7.86 -2.42 -15.82
N ARG A 34 -8.35 -3.05 -14.74
CA ARG A 34 -9.75 -3.01 -14.31
C ARG A 34 -9.97 -2.10 -13.12
N VAL A 35 -9.05 -2.12 -12.14
CA VAL A 35 -9.20 -1.41 -10.87
C VAL A 35 -8.08 -0.42 -10.62
N HIS A 36 -8.36 0.59 -9.81
CA HIS A 36 -7.33 1.48 -9.29
C HIS A 36 -6.65 0.85 -8.07
N SER A 37 -5.45 1.35 -7.73
CA SER A 37 -4.80 0.98 -6.48
C SER A 37 -5.45 1.69 -5.31
N ASP A 38 -5.90 0.91 -4.32
CA ASP A 38 -6.52 1.45 -3.10
C ASP A 38 -5.47 1.81 -2.04
N PHE A 39 -4.30 1.15 -2.06
CA PHE A 39 -3.27 1.29 -1.04
C PHE A 39 -1.92 1.75 -1.62
N CYS A 40 -1.28 2.65 -0.89
CA CYS A 40 0.13 3.01 -1.03
C CYS A 40 0.90 2.43 0.16
N VAL A 41 2.05 1.81 -0.10
CA VAL A 41 2.90 1.24 0.95
C VAL A 41 4.20 2.02 1.01
N HIS A 42 4.45 2.62 2.18
CA HIS A 42 5.73 3.20 2.51
C HIS A 42 6.56 2.21 3.34
N VAL A 43 7.75 1.87 2.86
CA VAL A 43 8.62 0.87 3.49
C VAL A 43 9.57 1.54 4.47
N VAL A 44 9.40 1.23 5.74
CA VAL A 44 10.29 1.62 6.83
C VAL A 44 11.25 0.47 7.12
N ARG A 45 12.55 0.75 7.20
CA ARG A 45 13.53 -0.24 7.63
C ARG A 45 13.77 -0.11 9.13
N SER A 46 13.85 -1.23 9.83
CA SER A 46 14.05 -1.25 11.29
C SER A 46 15.40 -0.68 11.75
N ASP A 47 16.39 -0.63 10.85
CA ASP A 47 17.72 -0.07 11.10
C ASP A 47 17.77 1.46 10.99
N THR A 48 16.65 2.10 10.62
CA THR A 48 16.58 3.54 10.36
C THR A 48 15.54 4.24 11.21
N THR A 49 15.81 5.49 11.56
CA THR A 49 14.81 6.38 12.16
C THR A 49 13.79 6.79 11.09
N VAL A 50 12.51 6.75 11.45
CA VAL A 50 11.44 7.22 10.57
C VAL A 50 11.48 8.73 10.46
N ASP A 51 11.60 9.26 9.25
CA ASP A 51 11.43 10.70 9.02
C ASP A 51 9.94 11.06 9.14
N TRP A 52 9.58 11.62 10.29
CA TRP A 52 8.23 12.07 10.57
C TRP A 52 7.71 13.10 9.55
N ARG A 53 8.57 13.96 9.00
CA ARG A 53 8.15 14.95 8.00
C ARG A 53 7.73 14.28 6.71
N MET A 54 8.45 13.24 6.30
CA MET A 54 8.09 12.43 5.13
C MET A 54 6.75 11.75 5.37
N VAL A 55 6.57 11.07 6.51
CA VAL A 55 5.31 10.40 6.85
C VAL A 55 4.15 11.39 6.87
N GLN A 56 4.32 12.56 7.50
CA GLN A 56 3.28 13.59 7.53
C GLN A 56 2.94 14.11 6.12
N THR A 57 3.92 14.24 5.24
CA THR A 57 3.71 14.66 3.85
C THR A 57 2.89 13.61 3.10
N LEU A 58 3.23 12.33 3.25
CA LEU A 58 2.50 11.22 2.63
C LEU A 58 1.07 11.13 3.16
N VAL A 59 0.87 11.20 4.47
CA VAL A 59 -0.47 11.16 5.09
C VAL A 59 -1.37 12.29 4.56
N ARG A 60 -0.78 13.47 4.28
CA ARG A 60 -1.52 14.62 3.74
C ARG A 60 -1.87 14.48 2.27
N SER A 61 -1.07 13.78 1.46
CA SER A 61 -1.36 13.59 0.03
C SER A 61 -2.32 12.44 -0.23
N MET A 62 -2.43 11.47 0.67
CA MET A 62 -3.32 10.31 0.52
C MET A 62 -4.80 10.63 0.23
N PRO A 63 -5.45 11.61 0.90
CA PRO A 63 -6.82 12.00 0.58
C PRO A 63 -6.98 12.53 -0.84
N ASP A 64 -6.05 13.37 -1.31
CA ASP A 64 -6.06 13.95 -2.65
C ASP A 64 -5.86 12.87 -3.73
N LEU A 65 -5.09 11.83 -3.40
CA LEU A 65 -4.85 10.68 -4.27
C LEU A 65 -5.97 9.62 -4.19
N HIS A 66 -6.91 9.76 -3.25
CA HIS A 66 -7.92 8.75 -2.90
C HIS A 66 -7.31 7.38 -2.59
N LYS A 67 -6.20 7.36 -1.86
CA LYS A 67 -5.48 6.15 -1.45
C LYS A 67 -5.34 6.07 0.06
N THR A 68 -5.11 4.88 0.58
CA THR A 68 -4.80 4.65 1.99
C THR A 68 -3.30 4.36 2.14
N LEU A 69 -2.62 5.02 3.07
CA LEU A 69 -1.21 4.77 3.35
C LEU A 69 -1.03 3.63 4.35
N ILE A 70 -0.17 2.69 4.02
CA ILE A 70 0.31 1.61 4.88
C ILE A 70 1.79 1.87 5.18
N LEU A 71 2.14 1.93 6.46
CA LEU A 71 3.53 1.92 6.90
C LEU A 71 3.97 0.47 7.13
N ALA A 72 4.87 -0.04 6.28
CA ALA A 72 5.38 -1.40 6.38
C ALA A 72 6.79 -1.38 7.00
N ASN A 73 6.91 -1.83 8.25
CA ASN A 73 8.19 -1.97 8.93
C ASN A 73 8.83 -3.31 8.60
N VAL A 74 10.08 -3.29 8.15
CA VAL A 74 10.85 -4.51 7.85
C VAL A 74 11.84 -4.74 8.97
N ARG A 75 11.66 -5.83 9.73
CA ARG A 75 12.57 -6.27 10.80
C ARG A 75 13.37 -7.50 10.37
N ASN A 76 14.59 -7.62 10.89
CA ASN A 76 15.42 -8.82 10.73
C ASN A 76 15.21 -9.74 11.94
N LYS A 77 14.80 -11.00 11.71
CA LYS A 77 14.58 -12.01 12.77
C LYS A 77 15.84 -12.23 13.60
N PHE A 78 17.01 -12.27 12.96
CA PHE A 78 18.29 -12.56 13.61
C PHE A 78 18.78 -11.47 14.57
N ALA A 79 18.22 -10.26 14.49
CA ALA A 79 18.64 -9.15 15.35
C ALA A 79 17.85 -9.11 16.67
N ASP A 80 16.70 -9.79 16.76
CA ASP A 80 15.71 -9.65 17.84
C ASP A 80 15.63 -10.91 18.72
N GLU A 81 15.74 -12.10 18.14
CA GLU A 81 15.65 -13.38 18.88
C GLU A 81 16.71 -14.36 18.37
N GLY A 82 17.60 -14.78 19.28
CA GLY A 82 18.58 -15.82 19.01
C GLY A 82 17.90 -17.15 18.73
N ASP A 83 18.38 -17.83 17.68
CA ASP A 83 18.12 -19.22 17.32
C ASP A 83 16.65 -19.54 16.97
N GLY A 84 16.30 -19.29 15.70
CA GLY A 84 15.06 -19.74 15.07
C GLY A 84 15.35 -20.48 13.77
N GLU A 85 14.84 -21.71 13.69
CA GLU A 85 14.98 -22.75 12.66
C GLU A 85 14.72 -22.26 11.21
N ASP A 86 15.50 -22.82 10.28
CA ASP A 86 15.54 -22.74 8.80
C ASP A 86 14.32 -22.14 8.04
N ASP A 87 13.99 -20.87 8.29
CA ASP A 87 13.04 -20.11 7.46
C ASP A 87 13.81 -19.44 6.30
N GLU A 88 13.41 -19.73 5.04
CA GLU A 88 14.07 -19.25 3.81
C GLU A 88 14.17 -17.71 3.67
N CYS A 89 13.45 -16.95 4.50
CA CYS A 89 13.50 -15.49 4.55
C CYS A 89 13.72 -14.96 5.98
N PRO A 90 14.85 -14.29 6.25
CA PRO A 90 15.19 -13.80 7.60
C PRO A 90 14.51 -12.48 7.97
N TYR A 91 13.62 -11.98 7.11
CA TYR A 91 12.95 -10.70 7.29
C TYR A 91 11.46 -10.89 7.57
N VAL A 92 10.95 -10.14 8.53
CA VAL A 92 9.51 -10.04 8.86
C VAL A 92 9.01 -8.65 8.47
N VAL A 93 7.80 -8.59 7.95
CA VAL A 93 7.13 -7.34 7.55
C VAL A 93 5.94 -7.11 8.46
N ASP A 94 6.01 -6.06 9.27
CA ASP A 94 4.93 -5.62 10.15
C ASP A 94 4.19 -4.42 9.55
N GLU A 95 2.87 -4.47 9.55
CA GLU A 95 2.00 -3.36 9.12
C GLU A 95 1.77 -2.43 10.32
N LEU A 96 2.62 -1.40 10.45
CA LEU A 96 2.73 -0.56 11.63
C LEU A 96 1.52 0.36 11.83
N ALA A 97 0.98 0.92 10.74
CA ALA A 97 -0.17 1.80 10.78
C ALA A 97 -0.87 1.88 9.42
N ILE A 98 -2.19 2.06 9.47
CA ILE A 98 -3.04 2.35 8.31
C ILE A 98 -3.62 3.73 8.53
N ALA A 99 -3.18 4.70 7.72
CA ALA A 99 -3.73 6.06 7.75
C ALA A 99 -4.81 6.17 6.67
N THR A 100 -6.07 6.07 7.10
CA THR A 100 -7.23 6.47 6.30
C THR A 100 -7.45 7.96 6.51
N GLU A 101 -7.62 8.72 5.42
CA GLU A 101 -8.10 10.10 5.32
C GLU A 101 -8.03 11.02 6.58
N HIS A 102 -7.31 12.14 6.46
CA HIS A 102 -7.28 13.21 7.47
C HIS A 102 -8.70 13.78 7.63
N ALA A 103 -9.36 13.51 8.76
CA ALA A 103 -10.77 13.82 8.94
C ALA A 103 -11.00 15.12 9.73
N PRO A 104 -11.21 16.30 9.09
CA PRO A 104 -12.04 17.33 9.67
C PRO A 104 -13.48 17.04 9.24
N PHE A 105 -14.32 16.58 10.17
CA PHE A 105 -15.77 16.37 9.97
C PHE A 105 -16.15 15.15 9.12
N ARG A 106 -15.99 13.98 9.75
CA ARG A 106 -16.50 12.67 9.32
C ARG A 106 -18.01 12.71 9.01
N HIS A 107 -18.36 12.89 7.74
CA HIS A 107 -19.67 12.55 7.21
C HIS A 107 -19.81 11.02 7.09
N LYS A 108 -21.06 10.54 7.16
CA LYS A 108 -21.50 9.15 7.42
C LYS A 108 -20.56 8.05 6.87
N LYS A 109 -20.26 7.07 7.73
CA LYS A 109 -19.49 5.85 7.41
C LYS A 109 -20.06 5.17 6.16
N LYS A 110 -19.42 5.34 5.02
CA LYS A 110 -19.63 4.48 3.86
C LYS A 110 -18.76 3.24 4.08
N GLN A 111 -19.34 2.05 3.92
CA GLN A 111 -18.58 0.80 3.99
C GLN A 111 -17.68 0.78 2.74
N ILE A 112 -16.37 0.86 2.93
CA ILE A 112 -15.40 0.84 1.82
C ILE A 112 -15.13 -0.62 1.51
N GLU A 113 -15.75 -1.12 0.44
CA GLU A 113 -15.38 -2.42 -0.13
C GLU A 113 -14.07 -2.25 -0.91
N VAL A 114 -13.09 -3.11 -0.62
CA VAL A 114 -11.79 -3.14 -1.32
C VAL A 114 -12.03 -3.52 -2.78
N GLY A 115 -11.40 -2.79 -3.73
CA GLY A 115 -11.63 -2.96 -5.17
C GLY A 115 -12.86 -2.24 -5.73
N SER A 116 -13.54 -1.41 -4.94
CA SER A 116 -14.70 -0.62 -5.41
C SER A 116 -14.36 0.48 -6.42
N GLN A 117 -13.08 0.84 -6.55
CA GLN A 117 -12.61 1.80 -7.56
C GLN A 117 -12.36 1.12 -8.91
N VAL A 118 -13.41 0.97 -9.71
CA VAL A 118 -13.34 0.41 -11.07
C VAL A 118 -13.04 1.53 -12.09
N LYS A 119 -12.12 1.26 -13.03
CA LYS A 119 -11.86 2.16 -14.17
C LYS A 119 -13.09 2.23 -15.08
N LYS A 120 -13.53 3.45 -15.46
CA LYS A 120 -14.59 3.61 -16.46
C LYS A 120 -14.11 3.06 -17.80
N SER A 121 -14.78 2.04 -18.34
CA SER A 121 -14.55 1.57 -19.70
C SER A 121 -14.99 2.62 -20.71
N VAL A 122 -14.08 3.07 -21.58
CA VAL A 122 -14.42 3.94 -22.71
C VAL A 122 -15.28 3.13 -23.67
N ALA A 123 -16.57 3.44 -23.76
CA ALA A 123 -17.43 2.87 -24.78
C ALA A 123 -16.93 3.33 -26.16
N GLN A 124 -16.47 2.41 -26.99
CA GLN A 124 -16.16 2.70 -28.38
C GLN A 124 -17.47 2.97 -29.13
N THR A 125 -17.85 4.25 -29.23
CA THR A 125 -18.91 4.69 -30.14
C THR A 125 -18.45 4.42 -31.56
N THR A 126 -18.91 3.30 -32.13
CA THR A 126 -18.73 3.00 -33.55
C THR A 126 -19.73 3.85 -34.33
N ASP A 127 -19.33 5.07 -34.69
CA ASP A 127 -20.11 5.92 -35.59
C ASP A 127 -19.96 5.35 -37.02
N ARG A 128 -20.93 4.54 -37.44
CA ARG A 128 -21.14 4.19 -38.84
C ARG A 128 -22.18 5.15 -39.41
N LYS A 129 -21.73 6.08 -40.24
CA LYS A 129 -22.52 6.65 -41.33
C LYS A 129 -21.65 6.82 -42.57
#